data_AF-A0A0M0G799-F1
#
_entry.id   AF-A0A0M0G799-F1
#
_cell.length_a   1.000
_cell.length_b   1.000
_cell.length_c   1.000
_cell.angle_alpha   90.00
_cell.angle_beta   90.00
_cell.angle_gamma   90.00
#
_symmetry.space_group_name_H-M   'P 1'
#
loop_
_entity.id
_entity.type
_entity.pdbx_description
1 polymer ?
#
loop_
_entity_poly.entity_id
_entity_poly.type
_entity_poly.pdbx_seq_one_letter_code
_entity_poly.pdbx_strand_id
1 'polypeptide(L)' 'MSKKMLFEVKDGESIGDCLDRMKDQGYMPVRRMEKPVFEEQGKETYVPVKQTIVFEGKKIEE' A
#
# COMPACT_ATOMS: atom_id res chain seq x y z
N MET A 1 0.93 20.24 -8.69
CA MET A 1 0.02 19.17 -8.22
C MET A 1 0.87 18.19 -7.42
N SER A 2 0.59 17.97 -6.13
CA SER A 2 1.40 17.04 -5.34
C SER A 2 1.26 15.62 -5.91
N LYS A 3 2.33 15.09 -6.52
CA LYS A 3 2.36 13.70 -7.01
C LYS A 3 2.43 12.75 -5.82
N LYS A 4 1.28 12.42 -5.26
CA LYS A 4 1.13 11.39 -4.24
C LYS A 4 0.74 10.07 -4.90
N MET A 5 1.30 8.97 -4.41
CA MET A 5 1.01 7.62 -4.88
C MET A 5 0.85 6.71 -3.67
N LEU A 6 -0.11 5.78 -3.72
CA LEU A 6 -0.34 4.82 -2.66
C LEU A 6 0.40 3.52 -2.99
N PHE A 7 1.04 2.94 -1.99
CA PHE A 7 1.81 1.73 -2.09
C PHE A 7 1.28 0.72 -1.08
N GLU A 8 0.62 -0.31 -1.60
CA GLU A 8 0.08 -1.40 -0.79
C GLU A 8 1.17 -2.45 -0.61
N VAL A 9 1.36 -2.90 0.64
CA VAL A 9 2.23 -4.02 0.99
C VAL A 9 1.54 -5.30 0.53
N LYS A 10 2.18 -6.02 -0.39
CA LYS A 10 1.64 -7.28 -0.92
C LYS A 10 1.73 -8.42 0.09
N ASP A 11 0.88 -9.43 -0.06
CA ASP A 11 1.00 -10.67 0.72
C ASP A 11 2.35 -11.35 0.43
N GLY A 12 3.18 -11.46 1.46
CA GLY A 12 4.54 -11.98 1.37
C GLY A 12 5.63 -10.92 1.13
N GLU A 13 5.26 -9.64 0.98
CA GLU A 13 6.19 -8.51 0.95
C GLU A 13 6.39 -7.97 2.38
N SER A 14 7.63 -7.71 2.79
CA SER A 14 7.87 -7.05 4.09
C SER A 14 7.67 -5.55 3.96
N ILE A 15 7.47 -4.87 5.10
CA ILE A 15 7.41 -3.39 5.13
C ILE A 15 8.68 -2.80 4.50
N GLY A 16 9.85 -3.40 4.75
CA GLY A 16 11.12 -2.98 4.16
C GLY A 16 11.10 -3.02 2.63
N ASP A 17 10.70 -4.15 2.04
CA ASP A 17 10.61 -4.30 0.58
C ASP A 17 9.67 -3.26 -0.05
N CYS A 18 8.54 -2.98 0.59
CA CYS A 18 7.61 -1.96 0.14
C CYS A 18 8.25 -0.56 0.15
N LEU A 19 8.99 -0.22 1.21
CA LEU A 19 9.71 1.06 1.32
C LEU A 19 10.85 1.19 0.31
N ASP A 20 11.61 0.12 0.06
CA ASP A 20 12.64 0.09 -0.98
C ASP A 20 12.02 0.30 -2.36
N ARG A 21 10.88 -0.33 -2.65
CA ARG A 21 10.13 -0.15 -3.92
C ARG A 21 9.62 1.29 -4.09
N MET A 22 9.23 1.94 -3.00
CA MET A 22 8.85 3.37 -3.02
C MET A 22 10.05 4.24 -3.37
N LYS A 23 11.18 3.99 -2.71
CA LYS A 23 12.43 4.73 -2.91
C LYS A 23 12.97 4.56 -4.33
N ASP A 24 12.95 3.34 -4.87
CA ASP A 24 13.36 3.02 -6.23
C ASP A 24 12.54 3.78 -7.28
N GLN A 25 11.24 3.95 -7.02
CA GLN A 25 10.34 4.77 -7.85
C GLN A 25 10.48 6.29 -7.61
N GLY A 26 11.35 6.72 -6.69
CA GLY A 26 11.53 8.13 -6.34
C GLY A 26 10.40 8.69 -5.48
N TYR A 27 9.81 7.89 -4.60
CA TYR A 27 8.78 8.29 -3.65
C TYR A 27 9.26 8.10 -2.21
N MET A 28 8.92 9.06 -1.33
CA MET A 28 9.15 8.95 0.11
C MET A 28 7.84 8.69 0.85
N PRO A 29 7.82 7.73 1.79
CA PRO A 29 6.64 7.50 2.63
C PRO A 29 6.37 8.73 3.51
N VAL A 30 5.17 9.29 3.39
CA VAL A 30 4.71 10.43 4.21
C VAL A 30 3.59 10.04 5.17
N ARG A 31 2.91 8.91 4.93
CA ARG A 31 1.84 8.41 5.79
C ARG A 31 1.70 6.89 5.68
N ARG A 32 1.38 6.22 6.80
CA ARG A 32 0.96 4.81 6.83
C ARG A 32 -0.54 4.75 7.12
N MET A 33 -1.23 3.85 6.43
CA MET A 33 -2.65 3.53 6.62
C MET A 33 -2.80 2.02 6.65
N GLU A 34 -3.71 1.49 7.46
CA GLU A 34 -4.08 0.07 7.40
C GLU A 34 -5.51 -0.02 6.90
N LYS A 35 -5.70 -0.82 5.84
CA LYS A 35 -7.00 -1.01 5.22
C LYS A 35 -7.41 -2.48 5.36
N PRO A 36 -8.64 -2.76 5.81
CA PRO A 36 -9.18 -4.12 5.74
C PRO A 36 -9.35 -4.51 4.26
N VAL A 37 -8.85 -5.69 3.92
CA VAL A 37 -9.04 -6.32 2.62
C VAL A 37 -10.19 -7.31 2.76
N PHE A 38 -11.23 -7.06 1.95
CA PHE A 38 -12.36 -7.96 1.82
C PHE A 38 -12.14 -8.79 0.57
N GLU A 39 -12.24 -10.11 0.69
CA GLU A 39 -12.18 -11.03 -0.44
C GLU A 39 -13.58 -11.51 -0.76
N GLU A 40 -13.89 -11.57 -2.05
CA GLU A 40 -15.17 -12.07 -2.53
C GLU A 40 -15.11 -13.60 -2.56
N GLN A 41 -15.77 -14.26 -1.60
CA GLN A 41 -15.97 -15.71 -1.62
C GLN A 41 -17.39 -16.03 -2.09
N GLY A 42 -17.54 -16.22 -3.39
CA GLY A 42 -18.81 -16.63 -4.02
C GLY A 42 -19.86 -15.51 -4.10
N LYS A 43 -20.97 -15.82 -4.79
CA LYS A 43 -22.07 -14.89 -5.07
C LYS A 43 -22.50 -14.14 -3.79
N GLU A 44 -22.06 -12.90 -3.66
CA GLU A 44 -22.54 -11.88 -2.71
C GLU A 44 -21.98 -11.90 -1.27
N THR A 45 -20.90 -12.63 -0.94
CA THR A 45 -20.30 -12.53 0.42
C THR A 45 -18.91 -11.91 0.40
N TYR A 46 -18.77 -10.71 0.98
CA TYR A 46 -17.50 -10.05 1.25
C TYR A 46 -17.04 -10.41 2.67
N VAL A 47 -16.08 -11.32 2.78
CA VAL A 47 -15.48 -11.68 4.07
C VAL A 47 -14.21 -10.86 4.31
N PRO A 48 -14.05 -10.21 5.48
CA PRO A 48 -12.79 -9.59 5.85
C PRO A 48 -11.75 -10.68 6.10
N VAL A 49 -10.83 -10.88 5.16
CA VAL A 49 -9.82 -11.94 5.23
C VAL A 49 -8.53 -11.48 5.89
N LYS A 50 -8.15 -10.21 5.71
CA LYS A 50 -6.89 -9.68 6.24
C LYS A 50 -6.88 -8.15 6.25
N GLN A 51 -5.86 -7.58 6.89
CA GLN A 51 -5.56 -6.15 6.82
C GLN A 51 -4.30 -5.98 5.97
N THR A 52 -4.33 -5.08 4.99
CA THR A 52 -3.14 -4.67 4.25
C THR A 52 -2.65 -3.33 4.74
N ILE A 53 -1.33 -3.14 4.72
CA ILE A 53 -0.69 -1.88 5.05
C ILE A 53 -0.51 -1.10 3.75
N VAL A 54 -0.92 0.17 3.75
CA VAL A 54 -0.82 1.08 2.63
C VAL A 54 0.01 2.29 3.04
N PHE A 55 1.08 2.56 2.30
CA PHE A 55 1.90 3.75 2.47
C PHE A 55 1.51 4.81 1.44
N GLU A 56 1.29 6.04 1.88
CA GLU A 56 1.23 7.20 0.99
C GLU A 56 2.66 7.66 0.72
N GLY A 57 3.11 7.50 -0.52
CA GLY A 57 4.36 8.03 -1.03
C GLY A 57 4.15 9.40 -1.65
N LYS A 58 4.97 10.37 -1.26
CA LYS A 58 5.09 11.64 -1.98
C LYS A 58 6.29 11.55 -2.92
N LYS A 59 6.11 11.94 -4.19
CA LYS A 59 7.22 12.00 -5.14
C LYS A 59 8.28 12.96 -4.59
N ILE A 60 9.53 12.51 -4.60
CA ILE A 60 10.69 13.34 -4.39
C ILE A 60 10.83 14.14 -5.69
N GLU A 61 10.23 15.32 -5.73
CA GLU A 61 10.57 16.31 -6.74
C GLU A 61 11.91 16.91 -6.28
N GLU A 62 12.94 16.82 -7.13
CA GLU A 62 14.22 17.51 -6.96
C GLU A 62 14.03 19.01 -6.84
#